data_AF-A0A963JHK7-F1
#
_entry.id   AF-A0A963JHK7-F1
#
_cell.length_a   1.000
_cell.length_b   1.000
_cell.length_c   1.000
_cell.angle_alpha   90.00
_cell.angle_beta   90.00
_cell.angle_gamma   90.00
#
_symmetry.space_group_name_H-M   'P 1'
#
loop_
_entity.id
_entity.type
_entity.pdbx_description
1 polymer ?
#
loop_
_entity_poly.entity_id
_entity_poly.type
_entity_poly.pdbx_seq_one_letter_code
_entity_poly.pdbx_strand_id
1 'polypeptide(L)'
;MTPLPTFHRRFLDALPGDARDDTEPRQVPGAAWSRVAPTPVAAPKLLAWSRPLAAELGLDDERMRDPETARVLGGNALWPGMAPYAANYGGHQFG
;
A
#
# COMPACT_ATOMS: atom_id res chain seq x y z
N MET A 1 4.30 -14.78 -18.47
CA MET A 1 3.73 -13.83 -17.49
C MET A 1 4.02 -14.33 -16.09
N THR A 2 4.83 -13.58 -15.37
CA THR A 2 5.17 -13.84 -13.97
C THR A 2 3.93 -13.65 -13.09
N PRO A 3 3.59 -14.62 -12.21
CA PRO A 3 2.41 -14.53 -11.37
C PRO A 3 2.45 -13.30 -10.49
N LEU A 4 1.26 -12.75 -10.19
CA LEU A 4 1.17 -11.58 -9.30
C LEU A 4 1.53 -11.95 -7.87
N PRO A 5 2.13 -11.02 -7.11
CA PRO A 5 2.35 -11.22 -5.68
C PRO A 5 1.03 -11.44 -4.95
N THR A 6 1.07 -12.32 -3.95
CA THR A 6 -0.09 -12.60 -3.09
C THR A 6 -0.05 -11.70 -1.87
N PHE A 7 -1.14 -10.96 -1.62
CA PHE A 7 -1.28 -10.09 -0.46
C PHE A 7 -2.23 -10.69 0.57
N HIS A 8 -1.86 -10.55 1.84
CA HIS A 8 -2.71 -10.90 2.98
C HIS A 8 -2.98 -9.64 3.82
N ARG A 9 -4.24 -9.44 4.20
CA ARG A 9 -4.69 -8.29 4.99
C ARG A 9 -4.73 -8.58 6.50
N ARG A 10 -3.82 -9.43 7.00
CA ARG A 10 -3.84 -9.96 8.39
C ARG A 10 -3.95 -8.87 9.46
N PHE A 11 -3.27 -7.74 9.26
CA PHE A 11 -3.34 -6.60 10.18
C PHE A 11 -4.75 -6.01 10.27
N LEU A 12 -5.42 -5.86 9.12
CA LEU A 12 -6.78 -5.32 9.03
C LEU A 12 -7.79 -6.29 9.61
N ASP A 13 -7.60 -7.59 9.36
CA ASP A 13 -8.51 -8.63 9.86
C ASP A 13 -8.37 -8.86 11.38
N ALA A 14 -7.18 -8.59 11.95
CA ALA A 14 -6.89 -8.89 13.36
C ALA A 14 -7.11 -7.71 14.32
N LEU A 15 -7.16 -6.47 13.82
CA LEU A 15 -7.19 -5.27 14.65
C LEU A 15 -8.42 -4.41 14.36
N PRO A 16 -8.94 -3.67 15.36
CA PRO A 16 -10.12 -2.85 15.19
C PRO A 16 -9.88 -1.76 14.14
N GLY A 17 -10.75 -1.74 13.14
CA GLY A 17 -10.77 -0.74 12.09
C GLY A 17 -11.72 0.41 12.41
N ASP A 18 -11.40 1.57 11.87
CA ASP A 18 -12.29 2.71 11.79
C ASP A 18 -13.54 2.36 10.98
N ALA A 19 -14.70 2.83 11.44
CA ALA A 19 -15.98 2.58 10.78
C ALA A 19 -16.22 3.47 9.56
N ARG A 20 -15.45 4.55 9.42
CA ARG A 20 -15.56 5.52 8.32
C ARG A 20 -14.49 5.28 7.26
N ASP A 21 -14.82 5.64 6.03
CA ASP A 21 -13.98 5.50 4.84
C ASP A 21 -13.70 6.84 4.13
N ASP A 22 -14.17 7.95 4.68
CA ASP A 22 -13.83 9.29 4.25
C ASP A 22 -12.45 9.76 4.76
N THR A 23 -11.90 10.76 4.07
CA THR A 23 -10.57 11.31 4.33
C THR A 23 -10.60 12.57 5.21
N GLU A 24 -11.69 12.81 5.94
CA GLU A 24 -11.80 14.01 6.78
C GLU A 24 -10.91 13.91 8.03
N PRO A 25 -10.10 14.95 8.33
CA PRO A 25 -9.28 15.00 9.53
C PRO A 25 -10.13 14.95 10.81
N ARG A 26 -9.85 13.99 11.69
CA ARG A 26 -10.52 13.83 12.99
C ARG A 26 -9.73 12.91 13.92
N GLN A 27 -10.19 12.82 15.17
CA GLN A 27 -9.72 11.79 16.11
C GLN A 27 -10.37 10.44 15.78
N VAL A 28 -9.58 9.35 15.88
CA VAL A 28 -10.03 7.98 15.59
C VAL A 28 -9.82 7.09 16.82
N PRO A 29 -10.61 7.29 17.89
CA PRO A 29 -10.46 6.51 19.12
C PRO A 29 -10.85 5.05 18.91
N GLY A 30 -10.10 4.13 19.53
CA GLY A 30 -10.43 2.71 19.53
C GLY A 30 -10.15 1.95 18.23
N ALA A 31 -9.59 2.59 17.20
CA ALA A 31 -9.16 1.94 15.97
C ALA A 31 -7.63 1.95 15.83
N ALA A 32 -7.09 0.85 15.30
CA ALA A 32 -5.69 0.71 14.93
C ALA A 32 -5.40 1.17 13.50
N TRP A 33 -6.43 1.32 12.67
CA TRP A 33 -6.30 1.76 11.29
C TRP A 33 -7.58 2.39 10.73
N SER A 34 -7.43 3.19 9.68
CA SER A 34 -8.52 3.72 8.85
C SER A 34 -8.38 3.28 7.40
N ARG A 35 -9.49 2.98 6.72
CA ARG A 35 -9.47 2.72 5.26
C ARG A 35 -9.16 4.03 4.55
N VAL A 36 -8.24 3.98 3.60
CA VAL A 36 -7.94 5.11 2.73
C VAL A 36 -7.40 4.60 1.40
N ALA A 37 -7.97 5.09 0.30
CA ALA A 37 -7.40 4.85 -1.02
C ALA A 37 -6.23 5.81 -1.28
N PRO A 38 -5.15 5.38 -1.96
CA PRO A 38 -4.12 6.30 -2.41
C PRO A 38 -4.70 7.36 -3.36
N THR A 39 -4.20 8.59 -3.27
CA THR A 39 -4.52 9.63 -4.26
C THR A 39 -3.70 9.37 -5.53
N PRO A 40 -4.32 9.15 -6.70
CA PRO A 40 -3.60 8.85 -7.93
C PRO A 40 -2.71 10.00 -8.40
N VAL A 41 -1.54 9.68 -8.97
CA VAL A 41 -0.63 10.68 -9.56
C VAL A 41 -0.74 10.74 -11.09
N ALA A 42 -0.28 11.84 -11.69
CA ALA A 42 -0.24 11.96 -13.15
C ALA A 42 0.90 11.13 -13.77
N ALA A 43 0.56 10.24 -14.72
CA ALA A 43 1.49 9.49 -15.55
C ALA A 43 2.70 8.85 -14.80
N PRO A 44 2.47 7.93 -13.84
CA PRO A 44 3.54 7.33 -13.04
C PRO A 44 4.54 6.57 -13.92
N LYS A 45 5.83 6.70 -13.59
CA LYS A 45 6.95 6.02 -14.28
C LYS A 45 7.95 5.51 -13.26
N LEU A 46 8.43 4.28 -13.47
CA LEU A 46 9.51 3.72 -12.66
C LEU A 46 10.85 4.26 -13.17
N LEU A 47 11.62 4.91 -12.28
CA LEU A 47 12.95 5.48 -12.62
C LEU A 47 14.10 4.53 -12.30
N ALA A 48 14.00 3.81 -11.19
CA ALA A 48 14.98 2.85 -10.72
C ALA A 48 14.31 1.85 -9.77
N TRP A 49 14.93 0.68 -9.60
CA TRP A 49 14.55 -0.30 -8.59
C TRP A 49 15.76 -1.11 -8.13
N SER A 50 15.66 -1.67 -6.92
CA SER A 50 16.65 -2.62 -6.41
C SER A 50 16.36 -4.00 -6.98
N ARG A 51 17.24 -4.51 -7.86
CA ARG A 51 17.12 -5.87 -8.42
C ARG A 51 17.15 -6.96 -7.35
N PRO A 52 18.04 -6.91 -6.33
CA PRO A 52 18.02 -7.92 -5.27
C PRO A 52 16.70 -7.96 -4.50
N LEU A 53 16.16 -6.79 -4.13
CA LEU A 53 14.88 -6.72 -3.41
C LEU A 53 13.70 -7.18 -4.27
N ALA A 54 13.70 -6.82 -5.56
CA ALA A 54 12.67 -7.26 -6.48
C ALA A 54 12.65 -8.80 -6.59
N ALA A 55 13.82 -9.43 -6.70
CA ALA A 55 13.95 -10.88 -6.71
C ALA A 55 13.47 -11.52 -5.39
N GLU A 56 13.80 -10.93 -4.23
CA GLU A 56 13.33 -11.40 -2.92
C GLU A 56 11.79 -11.36 -2.80
N LEU A 57 11.16 -10.36 -3.41
CA LEU A 57 9.71 -10.20 -3.46
C LEU A 57 9.03 -11.00 -4.59
N GLY A 58 9.78 -11.77 -5.38
CA GLY A 58 9.25 -12.49 -6.55
C GLY A 58 8.83 -11.60 -7.72
N LEU A 59 9.32 -10.36 -7.76
CA LEU A 59 9.09 -9.38 -8.82
C LEU A 59 10.30 -9.39 -9.76
N ASP A 60 10.20 -10.16 -10.84
CA ASP A 60 11.28 -10.22 -11.81
C ASP A 60 11.41 -8.96 -12.67
N ASP A 61 12.44 -8.97 -13.52
CA ASP A 61 12.78 -7.85 -14.41
C ASP A 61 11.67 -7.54 -15.44
N GLU A 62 10.87 -8.53 -15.84
CA GLU A 62 9.72 -8.35 -16.73
C GLU A 62 8.60 -7.61 -15.98
N ARG A 63 8.26 -8.08 -14.77
CA ARG A 63 7.27 -7.45 -13.89
C ARG A 63 7.64 -6.01 -13.56
N MET A 64 8.89 -5.73 -13.21
CA MET A 64 9.32 -4.37 -12.87
C MET A 64 9.25 -3.40 -14.05
N ARG A 65 9.36 -3.88 -15.30
CA ARG A 65 9.23 -3.06 -16.51
C ARG A 65 7.79 -2.88 -16.99
N ASP A 66 6.85 -3.67 -16.46
CA ASP A 66 5.43 -3.53 -16.77
C ASP A 66 4.91 -2.15 -16.29
N PRO A 67 4.27 -1.34 -17.17
CA PRO A 67 3.63 -0.08 -16.78
C PRO A 67 2.61 -0.23 -15.63
N GLU A 68 2.01 -1.41 -15.45
CA GLU A 68 1.15 -1.72 -14.31
C GLU A 68 1.89 -1.56 -12.98
N THR A 69 3.15 -1.99 -12.88
CA THR A 69 3.94 -1.88 -11.65
C THR A 69 4.14 -0.42 -11.25
N ALA A 70 4.42 0.46 -12.22
CA ALA A 70 4.50 1.89 -11.96
C ALA A 70 3.15 2.47 -11.48
N ARG A 71 2.03 2.01 -12.06
CA ARG A 71 0.69 2.41 -11.58
C ARG A 71 0.41 1.93 -10.16
N VAL A 72 0.78 0.70 -9.80
CA VAL A 72 0.52 0.16 -8.46
C VAL A 72 1.38 0.89 -7.42
N LEU A 73 2.68 1.04 -7.66
CA LEU A 73 3.59 1.74 -6.75
C LEU A 73 3.29 3.24 -6.65
N GLY A 74 2.73 3.84 -7.71
CA GLY A 74 2.29 5.24 -7.72
C GLY A 74 0.90 5.48 -7.10
N GLY A 75 0.20 4.44 -6.65
CA GLY A 75 -1.14 4.57 -6.06
C GLY A 75 -2.27 4.74 -7.10
N ASN A 76 -2.01 4.51 -8.38
CA ASN A 76 -3.00 4.57 -9.47
C ASN A 76 -3.73 3.24 -9.70
N ALA A 77 -3.25 2.15 -9.13
CA ALA A 77 -3.84 0.82 -9.25
C ALA A 77 -3.52 -0.01 -8.01
N LEU A 78 -4.21 -1.14 -7.86
CA LEU A 78 -3.93 -2.12 -6.81
C LEU A 78 -3.82 -3.49 -7.46
N TRP A 79 -2.86 -4.29 -6.99
CA TRP A 79 -2.85 -5.72 -7.30
C TRP A 79 -3.93 -6.46 -6.48
N PRO A 80 -4.42 -7.61 -6.97
CA PRO A 80 -5.40 -8.41 -6.26
C PRO A 80 -4.97 -8.71 -4.82
N GLY A 81 -5.90 -8.57 -3.88
CA GLY A 81 -5.67 -8.83 -2.45
C GLY A 81 -5.14 -7.63 -1.66
N MET A 82 -4.59 -6.59 -2.30
CA MET A 82 -4.21 -5.36 -1.61
C MET A 82 -5.43 -4.71 -0.94
N ALA A 83 -5.23 -4.21 0.27
CA ALA A 83 -6.23 -3.49 1.05
C ALA A 83 -5.56 -2.28 1.73
N PRO A 84 -5.50 -1.12 1.06
CA PRO A 84 -4.85 0.07 1.57
C PRO A 84 -5.49 0.60 2.86
N TYR A 85 -4.64 1.10 3.76
CA TYR A 85 -5.05 1.64 5.07
C TYR A 85 -3.99 2.63 5.59
N ALA A 86 -4.41 3.49 6.51
CA ALA A 86 -3.52 4.30 7.34
C ALA A 86 -3.50 3.70 8.75
N ALA A 87 -2.32 3.38 9.28
CA ALA A 87 -2.16 2.89 10.64
C ALA A 87 -2.22 4.06 11.64
N ASN A 88 -2.94 3.86 12.74
CA ASN A 88 -2.88 4.73 13.90
C ASN A 88 -1.58 4.43 14.67
N TYR A 89 -0.80 5.47 14.99
CA TYR A 89 0.42 5.36 15.77
C TYR A 89 0.62 6.60 16.63
N GLY A 90 1.47 6.47 17.64
CA GLY A 90 1.89 7.57 18.50
C GLY A 90 3.30 7.36 19.00
N GLY A 91 3.86 8.39 19.62
CA GLY A 91 5.19 8.37 20.19
C GLY A 91 5.58 9.73 20.75
N HIS A 92 6.55 9.74 21.65
CA HIS A 92 7.11 10.98 22.18
C HIS A 92 7.99 11.63 21.11
N GLN A 93 7.64 12.84 20.70
CA GLN A 93 8.50 13.68 19.88
C GLN A 93 9.10 14.76 20.79
N PHE A 94 10.40 14.69 21.02
CA PHE A 94 11.15 15.61 21.91
C PHE A 94 10.84 15.52 23.42
N GLY A 95 10.28 14.40 23.88
CA GLY A 95 9.94 14.15 25.30
C GLY A 95 8.48 14.38 25.59
#